data_AF-A0A522FH85-F1
#
_entry.id   AF-A0A522FH85-F1
#
_cell.length_a   1.000
_cell.length_b   1.000
_cell.length_c   1.000
_cell.angle_alpha   90.00
_cell.angle_beta   90.00
_cell.angle_gamma   90.00
#
_symmetry.space_group_name_H-M   'P 1'
#
loop_
_entity.id
_entity.type
_entity.pdbx_description
1 polymer ?
#
loop_
_entity_poly.entity_id
_entity_poly.type
_entity_poly.pdbx_seq_one_letter_code
_entity_poly.pdbx_strand_id
1 'polypeptide(L)' 'MMKLLMSACLIGHKVRYDGGDCLQQHARLQSWLDAGRIVTICPEMAGGLPTPRPPAEIQAQQNGHAVL' A
#
# COMPACT_ATOMS: atom_id res chain seq x y z
N MET A 1 -8.57 -17.98 11.38
CA MET A 1 -9.13 -16.60 11.27
C MET A 1 -8.64 -15.97 9.97
N MET A 2 -9.49 -15.33 9.18
CA MET A 2 -9.12 -14.73 7.88
C MET A 2 -8.43 -13.38 8.07
N LYS A 3 -7.26 -13.21 7.44
CA LYS A 3 -6.49 -11.96 7.39
C LYS A 3 -6.73 -11.21 6.08
N LEU A 4 -6.57 -9.89 6.11
CA LEU A 4 -6.72 -8.99 4.98
C LEU A 4 -5.36 -8.34 4.67
N LEU A 5 -4.93 -8.42 3.41
CA LEU A 5 -3.77 -7.67 2.93
C LEU A 5 -4.21 -6.25 2.57
N MET A 6 -3.55 -5.23 3.11
CA MET A 6 -3.92 -3.83 2.89
C MET A 6 -2.69 -2.97 2.55
N SER A 7 -2.89 -1.99 1.67
CA SER A 7 -1.86 -1.01 1.34
C SER A 7 -1.41 -0.26 2.60
N ALA A 8 -0.12 -0.26 2.89
CA ALA A 8 0.43 0.29 4.13
C ALA A 8 0.15 1.79 4.31
N CYS A 9 0.09 2.55 3.22
CA CYS A 9 -0.26 3.98 3.27
C CYS A 9 -1.67 4.23 3.84
N LEU A 10 -2.61 3.28 3.70
CA LEU A 10 -3.97 3.40 4.25
C LEU A 10 -4.02 3.28 5.77
N ILE A 11 -2.98 2.70 6.38
CA ILE A 11 -2.82 2.58 7.84
C ILE A 11 -1.86 3.65 8.39
N GLY A 12 -1.51 4.67 7.59
CA GLY A 12 -0.67 5.80 8.03
C GLY A 12 0.84 5.59 7.87
N HIS A 13 1.29 4.53 7.18
CA HIS A 13 2.71 4.42 6.86
C HIS A 13 3.09 5.45 5.79
N LYS A 14 4.18 6.19 6.01
CA LYS A 14 4.70 7.22 5.10
C LYS A 14 5.48 6.61 3.92
N VAL A 15 4.75 5.92 3.04
CA VAL A 15 5.31 5.13 1.92
C VAL A 15 4.80 5.55 0.54
N ARG A 16 3.98 6.61 0.47
CA ARG A 16 3.54 7.16 -0.82
C ARG A 16 4.72 7.75 -1.58
N TYR A 17 4.55 7.90 -2.89
CA TYR A 17 5.59 8.46 -3.76
C TYR A 17 6.06 9.87 -3.32
N ASP A 18 5.17 10.65 -2.71
CA ASP A 18 5.43 11.99 -2.18
C ASP A 18 5.97 12.02 -0.74
N GLY A 19 6.26 10.86 -0.14
CA GLY A 19 6.71 10.75 1.26
C GLY A 19 5.59 10.85 2.30
N GLY A 20 4.34 11.01 1.86
CA GLY A 20 3.17 11.06 2.73
C GLY A 20 2.55 9.69 3.01
N ASP A 21 1.38 9.73 3.62
CA ASP A 21 0.48 8.61 3.81
C ASP A 21 -0.92 8.89 3.22
N CYS A 22 -1.81 7.93 3.35
CA CYS A 22 -3.21 8.06 2.96
C CYS A 22 -4.09 7.48 4.08
N LEU A 23 -3.81 7.88 5.34
CA LEU A 23 -4.47 7.32 6.52
C LEU A 23 -6.00 7.35 6.36
N GLN A 24 -6.61 6.17 6.44
CA GLN A 24 -8.07 6.02 6.43
C GLN A 24 -8.57 5.90 7.85
N GLN A 25 -9.58 6.70 8.19
CA GLN A 25 -10.22 6.67 9.51
C GLN A 25 -11.64 6.11 9.37
N HIS A 26 -11.81 4.85 9.75
CA HIS A 26 -13.11 4.18 9.73
C HIS A 26 -13.22 3.18 10.88
N ALA A 27 -14.33 3.22 11.61
CA ALA A 27 -14.52 2.39 12.82
C ALA A 27 -14.33 0.88 12.56
N ARG A 28 -14.80 0.39 11.40
CA ARG A 28 -14.61 -1.01 10.99
C ARG A 28 -13.14 -1.36 10.70
N LEU A 29 -12.36 -0.41 10.19
CA LEU A 29 -10.93 -0.62 9.97
C LEU A 29 -10.21 -0.74 11.32
N GLN A 30 -10.56 0.14 12.27
CA GLN A 30 -10.02 0.08 13.63
C GLN A 30 -10.29 -1.27 14.29
N SER A 31 -11.53 -1.77 14.23
CA SER A 31 -11.84 -3.08 14.81
C SER A 31 -11.10 -4.25 14.16
N TRP A 32 -10.75 -4.14 12.87
CA TRP A 32 -9.91 -5.15 12.20
C TRP A 32 -8.43 -5.05 12.59
N LEU A 33 -7.92 -3.83 12.82
CA LEU A 33 -6.57 -3.60 13.33
C LEU A 33 -6.44 -4.14 14.76
N ASP A 34 -7.38 -3.80 15.64
CA ASP A 34 -7.42 -4.26 17.03
C ASP A 34 -7.51 -5.80 17.12
N ALA A 35 -8.23 -6.42 16.17
CA ALA A 35 -8.33 -7.86 16.06
C ALA A 35 -7.12 -8.54 15.37
N GLY A 36 -6.06 -7.79 15.01
CA GLY A 36 -4.86 -8.33 14.37
C GLY A 36 -5.13 -8.95 12.99
N ARG A 37 -6.18 -8.50 12.28
CA ARG A 37 -6.62 -9.08 11.01
C ARG A 37 -5.95 -8.46 9.79
N ILE A 38 -5.30 -7.30 9.94
CA ILE A 38 -4.66 -6.59 8.84
C ILE A 38 -3.19 -6.97 8.74
N VAL A 39 -2.75 -7.33 7.53
CA VAL A 39 -1.34 -7.44 7.14
C VAL A 39 -1.08 -6.31 6.17
N THR A 40 -0.04 -5.50 6.42
CA THR A 40 0.24 -4.31 5.60
C THR A 40 1.35 -4.58 4.59
N ILE A 41 1.24 -3.95 3.41
CA ILE A 41 2.29 -3.99 2.38
C ILE A 41 2.33 -2.68 1.58
N CYS A 42 3.52 -2.25 1.19
CA CYS A 42 3.71 -1.31 0.09
C CYS A 42 4.42 -2.07 -1.03
N PRO A 43 3.72 -2.45 -2.12
CA PRO A 43 4.32 -3.26 -3.19
C PRO A 43 5.53 -2.58 -3.84
N GLU A 44 5.48 -1.26 -4.01
CA GLU A 44 6.57 -0.47 -4.60
C GLU A 44 7.85 -0.50 -3.76
N MET A 45 7.74 -0.33 -2.44
CA MET A 45 8.88 -0.43 -1.51
C MET A 45 9.39 -1.87 -1.42
N ALA A 46 8.48 -2.86 -1.38
CA ALA A 46 8.86 -4.28 -1.40
C ALA A 46 9.58 -4.67 -2.71
N GLY A 47 9.25 -3.99 -3.82
CA GLY A 47 9.93 -4.08 -5.11
C GLY A 47 11.21 -3.25 -5.22
N GLY A 48 11.62 -2.54 -4.16
CA GLY A 48 12.88 -1.81 -4.10
C GLY A 48 12.83 -0.33 -4.48
N LEU A 49 11.65 0.24 -4.77
CA LEU A 49 11.55 1.68 -4.99
C LEU A 49 11.72 2.45 -3.67
N PRO A 50 12.39 3.62 -3.67
CA PRO A 50 12.54 4.43 -2.47
C PRO A 50 11.26 5.22 -2.13
N THR A 51 11.27 5.87 -0.97
CA THR A 51 10.33 6.95 -0.63
C THR A 51 11.14 8.19 -0.24
N PRO A 52 10.95 9.35 -0.89
CA PRO A 52 10.05 9.61 -2.02
C PRO A 52 10.53 8.99 -3.34
N ARG A 53 9.66 9.01 -4.36
CA ARG A 53 9.94 8.57 -5.74
C ARG A 53 9.04 9.33 -6.73
N PRO A 54 9.41 9.43 -8.02
CA PRO A 54 8.55 10.04 -9.03
C PRO A 54 7.20 9.34 -9.16
N PRO A 55 6.11 10.05 -9.51
CA PRO A 55 4.85 9.41 -9.88
C PRO A 55 5.05 8.51 -11.10
N ALA A 56 4.32 7.39 -11.15
CA ALA A 56 4.38 6.43 -12.24
C ALA A 56 2.97 5.98 -12.63
N GLU A 57 2.78 5.70 -13.92
CA GLU A 57 1.53 5.22 -14.50
C GLU A 57 1.81 4.00 -15.37
N ILE A 58 0.85 3.07 -15.44
CA ILE A 58 0.89 1.96 -16.38
C ILE A 58 0.63 2.54 -17.78
N GLN A 59 1.55 2.29 -18.73
CA GLN A 59 1.35 2.72 -20.12
C GLN A 59 0.16 1.98 -20.75
N ALA A 60 -0.50 2.62 -21.71
CA ALA A 60 -1.71 2.09 -22.34
C ALA A 60 -1.53 0.64 -22.83
N GLN A 61 -2.49 -0.22 -22.48
CA GLN A 61 -2.52 -1.65 -22.83
C GLN A 61 -1.36 -2.50 -22.30
N GLN A 62 -0.51 -1.97 -21.41
CA GLN A 62 0.55 -2.75 -20.76
C GLN A 62 0.12 -3.32 -19.41
N ASN A 63 0.86 -4.32 -18.93
CA ASN A 63 0.69 -4.92 -17.61
C ASN A 63 2.03 -5.42 -17.08
N GLY A 64 2.05 -5.91 -15.82
CA GLY A 64 3.27 -6.36 -15.16
C GLY A 64 4.00 -7.52 -15.84
N HIS A 65 3.33 -8.35 -16.66
CA HIS A 65 4.01 -9.44 -17.38
C HIS A 65 5.00 -8.93 -18.43
N ALA A 66 4.92 -7.67 -18.86
CA ALA A 66 5.88 -7.11 -19.80
C ALA A 66 7.26 -6.82 -19.18
N VAL A 67 7.39 -6.89 -17.85
CA VAL A 67 8.61 -6.56 -17.09
C VAL A 67 9.07 -7.69 -16.14
N LEU A 68 8.51 -8.90 -16.31
CA LEU A 68 8.97 -10.13 -15.67
C LEU A 68 9.97 -10.86 -16.58
#